data_AF-A0A8S0XDT7-F1
#
_entry.id   AF-A0A8S0XDT7-F1
#
_cell.length_a   1.000
_cell.length_b   1.000
_cell.length_c   1.000
_cell.angle_alpha   90.00
_cell.angle_beta   90.00
_cell.angle_gamma   90.00
#
_symmetry.space_group_name_H-M   'P 1'
#
loop_
_entity.id
_entity.type
_entity.pdbx_description
1 polymer ?
#
loop_
_entity_poly.entity_id
_entity_poly.type
_entity_poly.pdbx_seq_one_letter_code
_entity_poly.pdbx_strand_id
1 'polypeptide(L)'
;MRAPVSRPLPALFQPETTPARRVAQHQVNRNLALLLLLLTFACITSFASAYYLFTTRWEARKVPRPWLQADTISQANASTSTDEKFLAYLPHSGFHNQRIAFENALLLAYALRRTLLVPPIRLGNKPIRYVEYDRLSRHHELSAKEGLYHCLQVPPYVSRPPECLQYFESTYLPWDWLVNMTGLGSQQPLVYRPNMAQAWIFKTTGVEPSDVFTLRDSVPYQYRFLDNDSHYSPPQDRYSQDIYFTDLANVQERLLQFGTLFGTSRLRLRDPNNLAYRRRIRQSMMFSNNDLLSVADSIAGFFRGPYVAIHLRTGDGSFKRTANETAKEVWWTLLRDVLGVPPSEKCELEQKFAEESSNNCIPDPACADATLELSSTPTSRPNL
;
A
#
# COMPACT_ATOMS: atom_id res chain seq x y z
N MET A 1 62.96 -27.86 57.89
CA MET A 1 63.15 -28.10 59.34
C MET A 1 63.10 -26.79 60.09
N ARG A 2 62.05 -26.55 60.89
CA ARG A 2 62.03 -25.80 62.16
C ARG A 2 60.62 -25.94 62.75
N ALA A 3 60.56 -26.55 63.92
CA ALA A 3 59.42 -26.59 64.83
C ALA A 3 59.49 -25.37 65.78
N PRO A 4 58.72 -25.29 66.88
CA PRO A 4 57.28 -25.03 66.97
C PRO A 4 56.97 -23.85 67.93
N VAL A 5 55.73 -23.34 67.96
CA VAL A 5 55.18 -22.72 69.18
C VAL A 5 53.72 -23.11 69.34
N SER A 6 53.47 -23.78 70.46
CA SER A 6 52.19 -24.19 71.01
C SER A 6 51.44 -23.03 71.67
N ARG A 7 50.11 -22.96 71.52
CA ARG A 7 49.21 -22.28 72.46
C ARG A 7 47.79 -22.89 72.44
N PRO A 8 47.02 -22.70 73.51
CA PRO A 8 46.18 -23.73 74.09
C PRO A 8 44.71 -23.68 73.64
N LEU A 9 44.03 -24.79 73.87
CA LEU A 9 42.57 -24.97 73.77
C LEU A 9 41.81 -23.88 74.56
N PRO A 10 40.88 -23.16 73.92
CA PRO A 10 39.79 -22.48 74.61
C PRO A 10 38.60 -23.42 74.80
N ALA A 11 37.99 -23.29 75.96
CA ALA A 11 36.92 -24.09 76.51
C ALA A 11 35.68 -24.21 75.61
N LEU A 12 35.05 -25.38 75.71
CA LEU A 12 33.63 -25.61 75.45
C LEU A 12 32.77 -24.57 76.19
N PHE A 13 32.40 -23.50 75.49
CA PHE A 13 31.29 -22.65 75.88
C PHE A 13 30.04 -23.16 75.15
N GLN A 14 29.19 -23.87 75.89
CA GLN A 14 27.79 -24.03 75.52
C GLN A 14 27.11 -22.66 75.66
N PRO A 15 26.57 -22.06 74.59
CA PRO A 15 25.71 -20.91 74.73
C PRO A 15 24.35 -21.39 75.24
N GLU A 16 24.05 -21.11 76.51
CA GLU A 16 22.69 -21.11 77.02
C GLU A 16 21.81 -20.28 76.08
N THR A 17 20.86 -20.94 75.42
CA THR A 17 19.84 -20.26 74.62
C THR A 17 18.88 -19.56 75.58
N THR A 18 19.11 -18.27 75.84
CA THR A 18 18.17 -17.43 76.57
C THR A 18 16.83 -17.34 75.81
N PRO A 19 15.68 -17.49 76.49
CA PRO A 19 14.36 -17.61 75.87
C PRO A 19 13.93 -16.38 75.07
N ALA A 20 14.53 -15.21 75.30
CA ALA A 20 14.27 -13.98 74.55
C ALA A 20 14.70 -14.05 73.07
N ARG A 21 15.77 -14.79 72.74
CA ARG A 21 16.27 -14.92 71.37
C ARG A 21 15.37 -15.80 70.49
N ARG A 22 14.68 -16.79 71.09
CA ARG A 22 13.71 -17.64 70.38
C ARG A 22 12.47 -16.85 69.94
N VAL A 23 12.00 -15.88 70.74
CA VAL A 23 10.83 -15.06 70.38
C VAL A 23 11.12 -14.14 69.20
N ALA A 24 12.29 -13.48 69.20
CA ALA A 24 12.72 -12.63 68.09
C ALA A 24 12.91 -13.43 66.78
N GLN A 25 13.53 -14.62 66.87
CA GLN A 25 13.73 -15.49 65.71
C GLN A 25 12.42 -16.07 65.16
N HIS A 26 11.46 -16.35 66.04
CA HIS A 26 10.11 -16.77 65.64
C HIS A 26 9.32 -15.65 64.96
N GLN A 27 9.50 -14.38 65.35
CA GLN A 27 8.90 -13.24 64.67
C GLN A 27 9.50 -13.00 63.28
N VAL A 28 10.82 -13.12 63.12
CA VAL A 28 11.49 -13.01 61.81
C VAL A 28 11.02 -14.12 60.86
N ASN A 29 10.90 -15.36 61.36
CA ASN A 29 10.38 -16.48 60.55
C ASN A 29 8.92 -16.25 60.13
N ARG A 30 8.09 -15.64 61.00
CA ARG A 30 6.70 -15.30 60.67
C ARG A 30 6.62 -14.22 59.59
N ASN A 31 7.45 -13.18 59.69
CA ASN A 31 7.51 -12.10 58.71
C ASN A 31 8.04 -12.60 57.35
N LEU A 32 9.04 -13.48 57.36
CA LEU A 32 9.56 -14.11 56.14
C LEU A 32 8.51 -15.01 55.49
N ALA A 33 7.78 -15.81 56.26
CA ALA A 33 6.69 -16.65 55.75
C ALA A 33 5.57 -15.81 55.14
N LEU A 34 5.18 -14.70 55.78
CA LEU A 34 4.20 -13.76 55.24
C LEU A 34 4.67 -13.10 53.95
N LEU A 35 5.94 -12.68 53.88
CA LEU A 35 6.53 -12.10 52.67
C LEU A 35 6.54 -13.11 51.51
N LEU A 36 6.93 -14.36 51.77
CA LEU A 36 6.92 -15.42 50.76
C LEU A 36 5.50 -15.72 50.26
N LEU A 37 4.51 -15.71 51.16
CA LEU A 37 3.10 -15.92 50.79
C LEU A 37 2.55 -14.76 49.94
N LEU A 38 2.91 -13.51 50.28
CA LEU A 38 2.54 -12.34 49.48
C LEU A 38 3.18 -12.38 48.09
N LEU A 39 4.47 -12.77 48.00
CA LEU A 39 5.17 -12.90 46.73
C LEU A 39 4.59 -14.01 45.86
N THR A 40 4.28 -15.18 46.41
CA THR A 40 3.66 -16.26 45.64
C THR A 40 2.26 -15.88 45.15
N PHE A 41 1.47 -15.19 45.99
CA PHE A 41 0.17 -14.68 45.56
C PHE A 41 0.30 -13.65 44.44
N ALA A 42 1.25 -12.71 44.53
CA ALA A 42 1.53 -11.74 43.48
C ALA A 42 1.99 -12.39 42.16
N CYS A 43 2.82 -13.44 42.23
CA CYS A 43 3.22 -14.20 41.05
C CYS A 43 2.02 -14.93 40.42
N ILE A 44 1.19 -15.59 41.22
CA ILE A 44 0.00 -16.31 40.74
C ILE A 44 -0.99 -15.33 40.10
N THR A 45 -1.25 -14.18 40.71
CA THR A 45 -2.16 -13.18 40.14
C THR A 45 -1.60 -12.59 38.85
N SER A 46 -0.31 -12.29 38.79
CA SER A 46 0.34 -11.80 37.56
C SER A 46 0.24 -12.82 36.42
N PHE A 47 0.52 -14.10 36.70
CA PHE A 47 0.37 -15.18 35.71
C PHE A 47 -1.08 -15.40 35.30
N ALA A 48 -2.03 -15.37 36.24
CA ALA A 48 -3.44 -15.51 35.95
C ALA A 48 -3.97 -14.34 35.12
N SER A 49 -3.57 -13.10 35.42
CA SER A 49 -3.91 -11.92 34.62
C SER A 49 -3.29 -11.99 33.22
N ALA A 50 -2.03 -12.39 33.10
CA ALA A 50 -1.38 -12.57 31.80
C ALA A 50 -2.07 -13.67 30.98
N TYR A 51 -2.40 -14.80 31.60
CA TYR A 51 -3.13 -15.90 30.97
C TYR A 51 -4.55 -15.49 30.57
N TYR A 52 -5.26 -14.76 31.43
CA TYR A 52 -6.59 -14.22 31.14
C TYR A 52 -6.55 -13.24 29.98
N LEU A 53 -5.64 -12.26 30.01
CA LEU A 53 -5.43 -11.32 28.91
C LEU A 53 -5.00 -12.04 27.63
N PHE A 54 -4.16 -13.08 27.71
CA PHE A 54 -3.77 -13.86 26.54
C PHE A 54 -4.95 -14.63 25.95
N THR A 55 -5.73 -15.34 26.77
CA THR A 55 -6.85 -16.17 26.30
C THR A 55 -8.05 -15.34 25.85
N THR A 56 -8.38 -14.25 26.53
CA THR A 56 -9.52 -13.39 26.19
C THR A 56 -9.22 -12.38 25.08
N ARG A 57 -7.96 -11.97 24.86
CA ARG A 57 -7.58 -11.13 23.71
C ARG A 57 -7.83 -11.82 22.36
N TRP A 58 -7.85 -13.16 22.34
CA TRP A 58 -8.09 -13.96 21.14
C TRP A 58 -9.52 -14.52 21.02
N GLU A 59 -10.41 -14.27 21.99
CA GLU A 59 -11.84 -14.11 21.68
C GLU A 59 -12.03 -12.79 20.90
N ALA A 60 -11.30 -12.68 19.79
CA ALA A 60 -11.59 -11.76 18.73
C ALA A 60 -13.08 -11.95 18.43
N ARG A 61 -13.82 -10.85 18.59
CA ARG A 61 -15.22 -10.70 18.22
C ARG A 61 -15.54 -11.71 17.12
N LYS A 62 -16.54 -12.57 17.35
CA LYS A 62 -17.28 -13.17 16.24
C LYS A 62 -17.89 -11.99 15.48
N VAL A 63 -17.09 -11.35 14.62
CA VAL A 63 -17.58 -10.41 13.63
C VAL A 63 -18.61 -11.25 12.89
N PRO A 64 -19.90 -10.88 12.92
CA PRO A 64 -20.89 -11.49 12.03
C PRO A 64 -20.25 -11.53 10.65
N ARG A 65 -20.41 -12.61 9.89
CA ARG A 65 -19.76 -12.74 8.59
C ARG A 65 -20.69 -12.18 7.49
N PRO A 66 -20.65 -10.88 7.13
CA PRO A 66 -21.16 -10.43 5.84
C PRO A 66 -20.11 -10.57 4.73
N TRP A 67 -18.86 -10.92 5.06
CA TRP A 67 -17.71 -10.94 4.14
C TRP A 67 -17.77 -11.93 2.97
N LEU A 68 -18.84 -12.73 2.84
CA LEU A 68 -19.03 -13.64 1.70
C LEU A 68 -19.58 -12.95 0.44
N GLN A 69 -19.82 -11.64 0.45
CA GLN A 69 -20.22 -10.90 -0.75
C GLN A 69 -19.07 -10.29 -1.55
N ALA A 70 -17.85 -10.16 -1.00
CA ALA A 70 -16.71 -9.61 -1.73
C ALA A 70 -16.16 -10.58 -2.81
N ASP A 71 -16.35 -11.90 -2.62
CA ASP A 71 -16.03 -12.92 -3.61
C ASP A 71 -17.17 -13.18 -4.60
N THR A 72 -18.36 -12.61 -4.35
CA THR A 72 -19.46 -12.61 -5.32
C THR A 72 -19.22 -11.49 -6.32
N ILE A 73 -18.15 -11.65 -7.12
CA ILE A 73 -17.99 -10.88 -8.34
C ILE A 73 -19.25 -11.14 -9.15
N SER A 74 -20.08 -10.10 -9.32
CA SER A 74 -21.19 -10.14 -10.26
C SER A 74 -20.61 -10.55 -11.61
N GLN A 75 -20.78 -11.83 -11.95
CA GLN A 75 -20.43 -12.33 -13.27
C GLN A 75 -21.38 -11.63 -14.23
N ALA A 76 -20.91 -10.53 -14.82
CA ALA A 76 -21.52 -10.04 -16.04
C ALA A 76 -21.40 -11.21 -17.04
N ASN A 77 -22.53 -11.75 -17.46
CA ASN A 77 -22.56 -12.71 -18.56
C ASN A 77 -21.95 -12.00 -19.75
N ALA A 78 -20.69 -12.33 -20.07
CA ALA A 78 -20.08 -11.88 -21.31
C ALA A 78 -21.00 -12.33 -22.44
N SER A 79 -21.30 -11.43 -23.38
CA SER A 79 -22.11 -11.82 -24.52
C SER A 79 -21.31 -12.86 -25.30
N THR A 80 -21.93 -13.97 -25.67
CA THR A 80 -21.31 -15.00 -26.51
C THR A 80 -21.37 -14.62 -27.98
N SER A 81 -21.55 -13.33 -28.29
CA SER A 81 -21.55 -12.85 -29.67
C SER A 81 -20.17 -13.11 -30.29
N THR A 82 -20.18 -13.75 -31.45
CA THR A 82 -18.98 -14.04 -32.23
C THR A 82 -18.25 -12.77 -32.69
N ASP A 83 -18.94 -11.63 -32.70
CA ASP A 83 -18.41 -10.35 -33.17
C ASP A 83 -17.78 -9.53 -32.04
N GLU A 84 -17.95 -9.94 -30.78
CA GLU A 84 -17.39 -9.20 -29.65
C GLU A 84 -15.88 -9.37 -29.59
N LYS A 85 -15.18 -8.24 -29.50
CA LYS A 85 -13.72 -8.13 -29.36
C LYS A 85 -13.36 -7.72 -27.95
N PHE A 86 -12.33 -8.36 -27.39
CA PHE A 86 -11.88 -8.22 -26.01
C PHE A 86 -10.47 -7.65 -25.92
N LEU A 87 -10.18 -7.01 -24.78
CA LEU A 87 -8.85 -6.56 -24.38
C LEU A 87 -8.54 -7.06 -22.97
N ALA A 88 -7.35 -7.62 -22.78
CA ALA A 88 -6.84 -8.06 -21.48
C ALA A 88 -5.39 -7.62 -21.27
N TYR A 89 -4.95 -7.57 -20.01
CA TYR A 89 -3.59 -7.18 -19.64
C TYR A 89 -3.13 -7.90 -18.37
N LEU A 90 -1.83 -7.84 -18.07
CA LEU A 90 -1.22 -8.43 -16.88
C LEU A 90 -0.86 -7.33 -15.86
N PRO A 91 -1.59 -7.19 -14.74
CA PRO A 91 -1.23 -6.24 -13.68
C PRO A 91 0.01 -6.72 -12.92
N HIS A 92 0.75 -5.83 -12.27
CA HIS A 92 1.87 -6.23 -11.41
C HIS A 92 2.18 -5.16 -10.38
N SER A 93 3.13 -5.46 -9.49
CA SER A 93 3.59 -4.61 -8.41
C SER A 93 2.46 -4.22 -7.44
N GLY A 94 2.64 -3.15 -6.67
CA GLY A 94 1.65 -2.67 -5.71
C GLY A 94 0.46 -1.98 -6.37
N PHE A 95 -0.55 -1.67 -5.55
CA PHE A 95 -1.83 -1.07 -5.95
C PHE A 95 -1.70 0.12 -6.92
N HIS A 96 -0.79 1.06 -6.65
CA HIS A 96 -0.58 2.23 -7.51
C HIS A 96 -0.24 1.86 -8.97
N ASN A 97 0.59 0.82 -9.17
CA ASN A 97 0.97 0.39 -10.51
C ASN A 97 -0.18 -0.34 -11.20
N GLN A 98 -0.93 -1.14 -10.45
CA GLN A 98 -2.15 -1.80 -10.94
C GLN A 98 -3.21 -0.78 -11.36
N ARG A 99 -3.40 0.29 -10.57
CA ARG A 99 -4.28 1.41 -10.91
C ARG A 99 -3.88 2.10 -12.19
N ILE A 100 -2.60 2.44 -12.35
CA ILE A 100 -2.12 3.05 -13.60
C ILE A 100 -2.35 2.11 -14.80
N ALA A 101 -2.09 0.82 -14.63
CA ALA A 101 -2.35 -0.17 -15.68
C ALA A 101 -3.85 -0.24 -16.03
N PHE A 102 -4.73 -0.21 -15.04
CA PHE A 102 -6.18 -0.19 -15.23
C PHE A 102 -6.67 1.09 -15.92
N GLU A 103 -6.18 2.26 -15.51
CA GLU A 103 -6.49 3.54 -16.16
C GLU A 103 -6.10 3.52 -17.64
N ASN A 104 -4.92 2.97 -17.96
CA ASN A 104 -4.46 2.84 -19.34
C ASN A 104 -5.28 1.79 -20.12
N ALA A 105 -5.63 0.67 -19.50
CA ALA A 105 -6.44 -0.37 -20.11
C ALA A 105 -7.85 0.12 -20.46
N LEU A 106 -8.50 0.89 -19.56
CA LEU A 106 -9.80 1.52 -19.80
C LEU A 106 -9.77 2.42 -21.03
N LEU A 107 -8.73 3.26 -21.15
CA LEU A 107 -8.61 4.16 -22.29
C LEU A 107 -8.34 3.41 -23.60
N LEU A 108 -7.44 2.43 -23.58
CA LEU A 108 -7.15 1.61 -24.76
C LEU A 108 -8.38 0.83 -25.22
N ALA A 109 -9.09 0.19 -24.30
CA ALA A 109 -10.31 -0.54 -24.61
C ALA A 109 -11.38 0.37 -25.24
N TYR A 110 -11.51 1.60 -24.73
CA TYR A 110 -12.44 2.60 -25.25
C TYR A 110 -12.06 3.03 -26.68
N ALA A 111 -10.79 3.41 -26.88
CA ALA A 111 -10.31 3.86 -28.17
C ALA A 111 -10.39 2.76 -29.25
N LEU A 112 -10.17 1.50 -28.86
CA LEU A 112 -10.19 0.34 -29.75
C LEU A 112 -11.58 -0.31 -29.87
N ARG A 113 -12.60 0.21 -29.15
CA ARG A 113 -13.96 -0.35 -29.09
C ARG A 113 -14.00 -1.83 -28.72
N ARG A 114 -13.22 -2.22 -27.70
CA ARG A 114 -13.13 -3.61 -27.21
C ARG A 114 -13.69 -3.69 -25.80
N THR A 115 -14.33 -4.80 -25.45
CA THR A 115 -14.74 -5.10 -24.07
C THR A 115 -13.50 -5.36 -23.21
N LEU A 116 -13.37 -4.65 -22.09
CA LEU A 116 -12.22 -4.81 -21.20
C LEU A 116 -12.45 -5.96 -20.23
N LEU A 117 -11.56 -6.93 -20.26
CA LEU A 117 -11.49 -8.01 -19.27
C LEU A 117 -10.72 -7.51 -18.04
N VAL A 118 -11.46 -7.12 -17.00
CA VAL A 118 -10.93 -6.42 -15.84
C VAL A 118 -10.34 -7.41 -14.83
N PRO A 119 -9.01 -7.41 -14.59
CA PRO A 119 -8.42 -8.25 -13.56
C PRO A 119 -8.76 -7.72 -12.17
N PRO A 120 -8.87 -8.60 -11.15
CA PRO A 120 -9.09 -8.18 -9.78
C PRO A 120 -7.85 -7.43 -9.24
N ILE A 121 -8.07 -6.51 -8.30
CA ILE A 121 -7.03 -5.83 -7.56
C ILE A 121 -6.36 -6.83 -6.63
N ARG A 122 -5.04 -7.03 -6.77
CA ARG A 122 -4.26 -7.82 -5.81
C ARG A 122 -3.67 -6.91 -4.74
N LEU A 123 -4.14 -7.02 -3.50
CA LEU A 123 -3.55 -6.35 -2.34
C LEU A 123 -2.80 -7.36 -1.48
N GLY A 124 -1.77 -6.93 -0.77
CA GLY A 124 -0.99 -7.81 0.11
C GLY A 124 0.42 -7.31 0.38
N ASN A 125 1.14 -8.02 1.24
CA ASN A 125 2.53 -7.73 1.56
C ASN A 125 3.53 -8.36 0.56
N LYS A 126 3.05 -9.23 -0.34
CA LYS A 126 3.83 -9.82 -1.43
C LYS A 126 3.21 -9.53 -2.80
N PRO A 127 3.51 -8.36 -3.40
CA PRO A 127 3.06 -8.07 -4.75
C PRO A 127 3.77 -8.97 -5.77
N ILE A 128 3.07 -9.32 -6.86
CA ILE A 128 3.69 -9.99 -8.02
C ILE A 128 4.63 -8.98 -8.66
N ARG A 129 5.94 -9.25 -8.65
CA ARG A 129 6.92 -8.33 -9.23
C ARG A 129 6.79 -8.33 -10.76
N TYR A 130 7.18 -7.23 -11.37
CA TYR A 130 7.36 -7.22 -12.82
C TYR A 130 8.45 -8.24 -13.22
N VAL A 131 8.15 -9.00 -14.26
CA VAL A 131 9.04 -9.84 -15.06
C VAL A 131 8.49 -9.82 -16.48
N GLU A 132 9.21 -10.38 -17.45
CA GLU A 132 8.75 -10.47 -18.83
C GLU A 132 7.42 -11.22 -18.96
N TYR A 133 6.71 -10.97 -20.07
CA TYR A 133 5.34 -11.43 -20.30
C TYR A 133 5.06 -12.87 -19.87
N ASP A 134 5.84 -13.85 -20.36
CA ASP A 134 5.59 -15.26 -20.12
C ASP A 134 5.73 -15.65 -18.65
N ARG A 135 6.76 -15.14 -17.99
CA ARG A 135 6.93 -15.35 -16.54
C ARG A 135 5.86 -14.64 -15.75
N LEU A 136 5.42 -13.46 -16.18
CA LEU A 136 4.39 -12.70 -15.49
C LEU A 136 3.04 -13.42 -15.59
N SER A 137 2.68 -13.91 -16.77
CA SER A 137 1.48 -14.74 -16.98
C SER A 137 1.52 -15.97 -16.06
N ARG A 138 2.65 -16.67 -16.04
CA ARG A 138 2.83 -17.84 -15.17
C ARG A 138 2.73 -17.50 -13.68
N HIS A 139 3.31 -16.39 -13.23
CA HIS A 139 3.17 -15.96 -11.84
C HIS A 139 1.71 -15.68 -11.48
N HIS A 140 0.94 -15.08 -12.38
CA HIS A 140 -0.49 -14.85 -12.17
C HIS A 140 -1.28 -16.14 -12.06
N GLU A 141 -1.05 -17.10 -12.96
CA GLU A 141 -1.70 -18.42 -12.92
C GLU A 141 -1.41 -19.17 -11.63
N LEU A 142 -0.17 -19.12 -11.13
CA LEU A 142 0.26 -19.80 -9.90
C LEU A 142 -0.12 -19.04 -8.62
N SER A 143 -0.47 -17.76 -8.71
CA SER A 143 -0.82 -16.93 -7.54
C SER A 143 -2.32 -16.95 -7.21
N ALA A 144 -3.09 -17.71 -7.98
CA ALA A 144 -4.52 -17.80 -7.89
C ALA A 144 -4.96 -18.60 -6.63
N LYS A 145 -6.18 -18.36 -6.14
CA LYS A 145 -6.67 -18.94 -4.87
C LYS A 145 -7.65 -20.10 -5.06
N GLU A 146 -7.90 -20.49 -6.30
CA GLU A 146 -8.76 -21.62 -6.66
C GLU A 146 -8.30 -22.89 -5.95
N GLY A 147 -9.24 -23.60 -5.33
CA GLY A 147 -8.95 -24.83 -4.57
C GLY A 147 -8.34 -24.60 -3.18
N LEU A 148 -7.89 -23.38 -2.85
CA LEU A 148 -7.26 -23.06 -1.56
C LEU A 148 -8.22 -22.49 -0.51
N TYR A 149 -9.53 -22.44 -0.76
CA TYR A 149 -10.51 -21.92 0.21
C TYR A 149 -10.54 -22.68 1.54
N HIS A 150 -10.14 -23.95 1.55
CA HIS A 150 -9.98 -24.73 2.78
C HIS A 150 -8.93 -24.13 3.73
N CYS A 151 -7.96 -23.36 3.22
CA CYS A 151 -6.95 -22.68 4.04
C CYS A 151 -7.54 -21.66 5.03
N LEU A 152 -8.76 -21.14 4.76
CA LEU A 152 -9.50 -20.29 5.70
C LEU A 152 -9.93 -21.03 6.98
N GLN A 153 -10.05 -22.35 6.89
CA GLN A 153 -10.58 -23.20 7.95
C GLN A 153 -9.46 -23.82 8.81
N VAL A 154 -8.20 -23.72 8.36
CA VAL A 154 -7.05 -24.26 9.09
C VAL A 154 -6.87 -23.47 10.39
N PRO A 155 -7.03 -24.10 11.57
CA PRO A 155 -6.91 -23.38 12.83
C PRO A 155 -5.50 -22.82 13.05
N PRO A 156 -5.35 -21.65 13.68
CA PRO A 156 -4.04 -20.99 13.82
C PRO A 156 -3.05 -21.76 14.71
N TYR A 157 -3.54 -22.69 15.52
CA TYR A 157 -2.73 -23.52 16.42
C TYR A 157 -2.22 -24.83 15.77
N VAL A 158 -2.62 -25.12 14.53
CA VAL A 158 -2.13 -26.28 13.76
C VAL A 158 -1.11 -25.79 12.74
N SER A 159 -0.04 -26.58 12.53
CA SER A 159 0.90 -26.32 11.43
C SER A 159 0.14 -26.31 10.11
N ARG A 160 0.24 -25.20 9.37
CA ARG A 160 -0.46 -25.07 8.09
C ARG A 160 0.15 -26.03 7.06
N PRO A 161 -0.68 -26.66 6.21
CA PRO A 161 -0.19 -27.34 5.02
C PRO A 161 0.67 -26.39 4.16
N PRO A 162 1.72 -26.90 3.48
CA PRO A 162 2.61 -26.08 2.64
C PRO A 162 1.88 -25.17 1.64
N GLU A 163 0.80 -25.66 1.02
CA GLU A 163 -0.06 -24.94 0.08
C GLU A 163 -0.81 -23.76 0.70
N CYS A 164 -1.02 -23.76 2.02
CA CYS A 164 -1.71 -22.71 2.76
C CYS A 164 -0.77 -21.66 3.36
N LEU A 165 0.56 -21.86 3.29
CA LEU A 165 1.53 -20.95 3.92
C LEU A 165 1.39 -19.51 3.41
N GLN A 166 1.12 -19.35 2.12
CA GLN A 166 1.03 -18.03 1.46
C GLN A 166 -0.40 -17.53 1.25
N TYR A 167 -1.41 -18.30 1.69
CA TYR A 167 -2.82 -18.01 1.39
C TYR A 167 -3.26 -16.62 1.89
N PHE A 168 -2.76 -16.18 3.05
CA PHE A 168 -3.11 -14.91 3.68
C PHE A 168 -2.17 -13.75 3.31
N GLU A 169 -1.19 -13.96 2.45
CA GLU A 169 -0.22 -12.92 2.05
C GLU A 169 -0.77 -11.96 1.00
N SER A 170 -1.93 -12.30 0.42
CA SER A 170 -2.62 -11.48 -0.55
C SER A 170 -4.13 -11.65 -0.47
N THR A 171 -4.87 -10.67 -0.97
CA THR A 171 -6.31 -10.73 -1.23
C THR A 171 -6.62 -10.15 -2.60
N TYR A 172 -7.73 -10.57 -3.18
CA TYR A 172 -8.24 -10.08 -4.44
C TYR A 172 -9.51 -9.29 -4.19
N LEU A 173 -9.63 -8.11 -4.79
CA LEU A 173 -10.80 -7.25 -4.64
C LEU A 173 -11.28 -6.79 -6.02
N PRO A 174 -12.58 -6.74 -6.28
CA PRO A 174 -13.07 -6.18 -7.52
C PRO A 174 -12.94 -4.64 -7.50
N TRP A 175 -12.80 -4.02 -8.67
CA TRP A 175 -12.57 -2.57 -8.76
C TRP A 175 -13.78 -1.76 -8.30
N ASP A 176 -14.99 -2.21 -8.62
CA ASP A 176 -16.25 -1.57 -8.23
C ASP A 176 -16.55 -1.62 -6.72
N TRP A 177 -15.86 -2.49 -5.96
CA TRP A 177 -15.88 -2.45 -4.49
C TRP A 177 -15.05 -1.28 -3.92
N LEU A 178 -14.00 -0.87 -4.64
CA LEU A 178 -13.08 0.18 -4.17
C LEU A 178 -13.40 1.56 -4.74
N VAL A 179 -13.79 1.64 -6.01
CA VAL A 179 -14.04 2.88 -6.75
C VAL A 179 -15.37 2.84 -7.50
N ASN A 180 -15.96 4.00 -7.79
CA ASN A 180 -17.26 4.05 -8.46
C ASN A 180 -17.10 3.92 -9.98
N MET A 181 -17.42 2.73 -10.50
CA MET A 181 -17.30 2.41 -11.92
C MET A 181 -18.57 2.70 -12.73
N THR A 182 -19.68 3.09 -12.11
CA THR A 182 -20.99 3.24 -12.76
C THR A 182 -20.94 4.21 -13.95
N GLY A 183 -20.26 5.35 -13.79
CA GLY A 183 -20.14 6.36 -14.85
C GLY A 183 -19.32 5.87 -16.05
N LEU A 184 -18.30 5.04 -15.83
CA LEU A 184 -17.42 4.52 -16.88
C LEU A 184 -18.03 3.31 -17.59
N GLY A 185 -18.71 2.42 -16.85
CA GLY A 185 -19.30 1.20 -17.39
C GLY A 185 -20.39 1.44 -18.43
N SER A 186 -21.00 2.63 -18.45
CA SER A 186 -21.96 3.03 -19.50
C SER A 186 -21.32 3.34 -20.86
N GLN A 187 -20.04 3.71 -20.88
CA GLN A 187 -19.30 4.11 -22.10
C GLN A 187 -18.28 3.07 -22.54
N GLN A 188 -17.84 2.21 -21.62
CA GLN A 188 -16.85 1.17 -21.86
C GLN A 188 -17.37 -0.15 -21.30
N PRO A 189 -17.65 -1.16 -22.13
CA PRO A 189 -18.03 -2.48 -21.67
C PRO A 189 -16.93 -3.12 -20.82
N LEU A 190 -17.30 -3.61 -19.64
CA LEU A 190 -16.40 -4.24 -18.67
C LEU A 190 -16.90 -5.64 -18.33
N VAL A 191 -15.99 -6.61 -18.32
CA VAL A 191 -16.25 -7.94 -17.79
C VAL A 191 -15.22 -8.22 -16.70
N TYR A 192 -15.69 -8.33 -15.46
CA TYR A 192 -14.82 -8.59 -14.31
C TYR A 192 -14.43 -10.06 -14.24
N ARG A 193 -13.14 -10.31 -14.10
CA ARG A 193 -12.61 -11.67 -13.99
C ARG A 193 -12.44 -12.06 -12.51
N PRO A 194 -12.77 -13.30 -12.11
CA PRO A 194 -12.51 -13.79 -10.76
C PRO A 194 -11.04 -14.10 -10.51
N ASN A 195 -10.29 -14.39 -11.58
CA ASN A 195 -8.88 -14.72 -11.53
C ASN A 195 -8.19 -14.38 -12.85
N MET A 196 -6.89 -14.68 -12.90
CA MET A 196 -6.05 -14.41 -14.05
C MET A 196 -5.91 -15.59 -15.02
N ALA A 197 -6.55 -16.74 -14.76
CA ALA A 197 -6.40 -17.95 -15.57
C ALA A 197 -6.92 -17.75 -17.00
N GLN A 198 -6.13 -18.13 -18.00
CA GLN A 198 -6.54 -18.03 -19.42
C GLN A 198 -7.73 -18.93 -19.74
N ALA A 199 -7.81 -20.11 -19.11
CA ALA A 199 -8.95 -21.03 -19.26
C ALA A 199 -10.29 -20.37 -18.93
N TRP A 200 -10.31 -19.44 -17.97
CA TRP A 200 -11.52 -18.67 -17.67
C TRP A 200 -11.91 -17.74 -18.83
N ILE A 201 -10.93 -17.08 -19.47
CA ILE A 201 -11.21 -16.19 -20.61
C ILE A 201 -11.85 -16.99 -21.74
N PHE A 202 -11.22 -18.09 -22.16
CA PHE A 202 -11.71 -18.90 -23.28
C PHE A 202 -13.11 -19.46 -22.99
N LYS A 203 -13.31 -19.99 -21.77
CA LYS A 203 -14.61 -20.52 -21.35
C LYS A 203 -15.72 -19.46 -21.33
N THR A 204 -15.42 -18.26 -20.84
CA THR A 204 -16.43 -17.21 -20.63
C THR A 204 -16.71 -16.39 -21.89
N THR A 205 -15.70 -16.17 -22.73
CA THR A 205 -15.82 -15.33 -23.93
C THR A 205 -16.03 -16.12 -25.23
N GLY A 206 -15.75 -17.43 -25.21
CA GLY A 206 -15.75 -18.27 -26.41
C GLY A 206 -14.65 -17.87 -27.41
N VAL A 207 -13.60 -17.19 -26.95
CA VAL A 207 -12.41 -16.92 -27.76
C VAL A 207 -11.55 -18.18 -27.81
N GLU A 208 -11.16 -18.58 -29.01
CA GLU A 208 -10.25 -19.71 -29.22
C GLU A 208 -8.79 -19.27 -29.08
N PRO A 209 -7.86 -20.16 -28.66
CA PRO A 209 -6.44 -19.82 -28.54
C PRO A 209 -5.79 -19.29 -29.83
N SER A 210 -6.30 -19.70 -31.00
CA SER A 210 -5.84 -19.21 -32.31
C SER A 210 -6.31 -17.78 -32.64
N ASP A 211 -7.25 -17.24 -31.86
CA ASP A 211 -7.89 -15.94 -32.06
C ASP A 211 -7.44 -14.92 -31.00
N VAL A 212 -6.17 -15.07 -30.59
CA VAL A 212 -5.51 -14.24 -29.58
C VAL A 212 -4.27 -13.60 -30.17
N PHE A 213 -4.30 -12.27 -30.32
CA PHE A 213 -3.10 -11.50 -30.60
C PHE A 213 -2.45 -11.07 -29.29
N THR A 214 -1.24 -11.57 -29.03
CA THR A 214 -0.50 -11.27 -27.80
C THR A 214 0.64 -10.30 -28.05
N LEU A 215 0.59 -9.14 -27.40
CA LEU A 215 1.72 -8.21 -27.39
C LEU A 215 2.63 -8.49 -26.18
N ARG A 216 3.71 -9.22 -26.44
CA ARG A 216 4.66 -9.70 -25.41
C ARG A 216 5.74 -8.65 -25.15
N ASP A 217 5.80 -8.14 -23.92
CA ASP A 217 6.91 -7.30 -23.47
C ASP A 217 8.02 -8.11 -22.78
N SER A 218 9.26 -7.71 -23.06
CA SER A 218 10.49 -8.25 -22.48
C SER A 218 11.06 -7.36 -21.36
N VAL A 219 10.71 -6.08 -21.39
CA VAL A 219 11.11 -5.08 -20.39
C VAL A 219 9.94 -4.14 -20.08
N PRO A 220 9.86 -3.57 -18.86
CA PRO A 220 8.65 -2.90 -18.42
C PRO A 220 8.38 -1.59 -19.16
N TYR A 221 9.31 -1.06 -19.95
CA TYR A 221 9.13 0.13 -20.79
C TYR A 221 9.38 -0.19 -22.26
N GLN A 222 9.06 -1.40 -22.72
CA GLN A 222 9.27 -1.73 -24.14
C GLN A 222 8.36 -0.92 -25.05
N TYR A 223 7.05 -1.00 -24.81
CA TYR A 223 6.03 -0.40 -25.67
C TYR A 223 5.41 0.86 -25.08
N ARG A 224 5.28 1.88 -25.92
CA ARG A 224 4.42 3.05 -25.73
C ARG A 224 3.29 3.02 -26.74
N PHE A 225 2.12 3.50 -26.36
CA PHE A 225 0.97 3.54 -27.26
C PHE A 225 0.58 4.96 -27.60
N LEU A 226 0.42 5.25 -28.89
CA LEU A 226 0.17 6.58 -29.44
C LEU A 226 -1.18 6.58 -30.15
N ASP A 227 -2.00 7.61 -29.91
CA ASP A 227 -3.30 7.79 -30.56
C ASP A 227 -3.24 8.67 -31.83
N ASN A 228 -2.04 9.02 -32.28
CA ASN A 228 -1.81 9.90 -33.42
C ASN A 228 -0.57 9.46 -34.20
N ASP A 229 -0.79 9.11 -35.47
CA ASP A 229 0.20 8.52 -36.38
C ASP A 229 1.23 9.54 -36.91
N SER A 230 0.95 10.84 -36.76
CA SER A 230 1.87 11.92 -37.17
C SER A 230 2.92 12.26 -36.11
N HIS A 231 2.92 11.55 -34.98
CA HIS A 231 3.85 11.80 -33.89
C HIS A 231 4.62 10.53 -33.49
N TYR A 232 5.82 10.75 -32.94
CA TYR A 232 6.69 9.69 -32.43
C TYR A 232 7.26 10.11 -31.07
N SER A 233 7.70 9.12 -30.29
CA SER A 233 8.43 9.30 -29.04
C SER A 233 9.76 10.01 -29.29
N PRO A 234 10.18 10.94 -28.40
CA PRO A 234 11.48 11.58 -28.55
C PRO A 234 12.62 10.54 -28.57
N PRO A 235 13.77 10.81 -29.21
CA PRO A 235 14.87 9.85 -29.32
C PRO A 235 15.45 9.33 -27.99
N GLN A 236 15.20 10.03 -26.88
CA GLN A 236 15.64 9.66 -25.52
C GLN A 236 14.46 9.31 -24.61
N ASP A 237 13.34 8.86 -25.18
CA ASP A 237 12.24 8.39 -24.36
C ASP A 237 12.64 7.13 -23.59
N ARG A 238 12.02 6.93 -22.42
CA ARG A 238 12.17 5.71 -21.64
C ARG A 238 11.59 4.49 -22.34
N TYR A 239 10.74 4.71 -23.35
CA TYR A 239 10.12 3.68 -24.17
C TYR A 239 10.93 3.36 -25.42
N SER A 240 11.19 2.08 -25.65
CA SER A 240 12.00 1.66 -26.80
C SER A 240 11.23 1.57 -28.12
N GLN A 241 9.91 1.38 -28.07
CA GLN A 241 9.08 1.11 -29.24
C GLN A 241 7.72 1.81 -29.11
N ASP A 242 7.30 2.46 -30.19
CA ASP A 242 5.96 3.04 -30.30
C ASP A 242 5.03 2.08 -31.05
N ILE A 243 3.77 2.01 -30.61
CA ILE A 243 2.69 1.27 -31.24
C ILE A 243 1.51 2.22 -31.38
N TYR A 244 0.93 2.28 -32.58
CA TYR A 244 -0.17 3.19 -32.85
C TYR A 244 -1.52 2.53 -32.57
N PHE A 245 -2.49 3.35 -32.14
CA PHE A 245 -3.86 2.87 -31.92
C PHE A 245 -4.48 2.36 -33.22
N THR A 246 -4.12 2.94 -34.36
CA THR A 246 -4.57 2.51 -35.70
C THR A 246 -4.09 1.11 -36.03
N ASP A 247 -2.82 0.78 -35.73
CA ASP A 247 -2.29 -0.58 -35.88
C ASP A 247 -3.07 -1.59 -35.02
N LEU A 248 -3.31 -1.24 -33.75
CA LEU A 248 -4.06 -2.09 -32.82
C LEU A 248 -5.54 -2.24 -33.21
N ALA A 249 -6.14 -1.22 -33.81
CA ALA A 249 -7.52 -1.27 -34.30
C ALA A 249 -7.67 -2.23 -35.49
N ASN A 250 -6.62 -2.38 -36.30
CA ASN A 250 -6.59 -3.27 -37.45
C ASN A 250 -6.35 -4.75 -37.09
N VAL A 251 -6.05 -5.07 -35.83
CA VAL A 251 -5.88 -6.45 -35.37
C VAL A 251 -7.21 -7.21 -35.48
N GLN A 252 -7.18 -8.31 -36.20
CA GLN A 252 -8.38 -9.08 -36.54
C GLN A 252 -8.82 -9.96 -35.37
N GLU A 253 -7.86 -10.43 -34.58
CA GLU A 253 -8.05 -11.33 -33.46
C GLU A 253 -9.05 -10.75 -32.44
N ARG A 254 -9.94 -11.61 -31.97
CA ARG A 254 -10.98 -11.22 -31.00
C ARG A 254 -10.37 -10.82 -29.67
N LEU A 255 -9.28 -11.44 -29.22
CA LEU A 255 -8.60 -11.03 -27.98
C LEU A 255 -7.27 -10.32 -28.26
N LEU A 256 -7.18 -9.06 -27.83
CA LEU A 256 -5.89 -8.39 -27.62
C LEU A 256 -5.39 -8.65 -26.21
N GLN A 257 -4.29 -9.40 -26.09
CA GLN A 257 -3.66 -9.69 -24.82
C GLN A 257 -2.36 -8.90 -24.68
N PHE A 258 -2.36 -7.91 -23.78
CA PHE A 258 -1.18 -7.14 -23.43
C PHE A 258 -0.44 -7.78 -22.25
N GLY A 259 0.87 -7.57 -22.16
CA GLY A 259 1.58 -7.73 -20.90
C GLY A 259 1.31 -6.57 -19.95
N THR A 260 2.35 -5.85 -19.55
CA THR A 260 2.16 -4.71 -18.65
C THR A 260 1.64 -3.46 -19.35
N LEU A 261 0.60 -2.85 -18.78
CA LEU A 261 0.13 -1.51 -19.12
C LEU A 261 0.50 -0.46 -18.06
N PHE A 262 1.35 -0.80 -17.10
CA PHE A 262 1.83 0.13 -16.08
C PHE A 262 2.67 1.26 -16.69
N GLY A 263 2.48 2.50 -16.24
CA GLY A 263 3.32 3.65 -16.58
C GLY A 263 2.49 4.89 -16.90
N THR A 264 2.72 5.98 -16.18
CA THR A 264 1.93 7.22 -16.33
C THR A 264 2.02 7.82 -17.73
N SER A 265 3.18 7.69 -18.39
CA SER A 265 3.44 8.15 -19.75
C SER A 265 3.26 7.07 -20.84
N ARG A 266 2.72 5.89 -20.50
CA ARG A 266 2.56 4.74 -21.42
C ARG A 266 1.69 5.07 -22.61
N LEU A 267 0.59 5.77 -22.37
CA LEU A 267 -0.27 6.28 -23.44
C LEU A 267 0.07 7.75 -23.68
N ARG A 268 0.50 8.05 -24.90
CA ARG A 268 0.74 9.41 -25.38
C ARG A 268 -0.45 9.82 -26.24
N LEU A 269 -1.20 10.78 -25.73
CA LEU A 269 -2.48 11.18 -26.29
C LEU A 269 -2.40 12.58 -26.90
N ARG A 270 -3.00 12.73 -28.07
CA ARG A 270 -3.22 13.99 -28.78
C ARG A 270 -4.69 14.18 -29.14
N ASP A 271 -5.46 13.10 -29.27
CA ASP A 271 -6.89 13.18 -29.54
C ASP A 271 -7.60 13.86 -28.33
N PRO A 272 -8.31 14.99 -28.55
CA PRO A 272 -9.06 15.67 -27.49
C PRO A 272 -10.09 14.78 -26.78
N ASN A 273 -10.71 13.83 -27.48
CA ASN A 273 -11.68 12.88 -26.92
C ASN A 273 -10.99 11.91 -25.96
N ASN A 274 -9.85 11.34 -26.36
CA ASN A 274 -9.06 10.46 -25.50
C ASN A 274 -8.52 11.20 -24.28
N LEU A 275 -8.11 12.47 -24.44
CA LEU A 275 -7.68 13.32 -23.33
C LEU A 275 -8.83 13.65 -22.37
N ALA A 276 -10.03 13.89 -22.88
CA ALA A 276 -11.23 14.09 -22.05
C ALA A 276 -11.63 12.81 -21.32
N TYR A 277 -11.60 11.66 -22.00
CA TYR A 277 -11.93 10.37 -21.40
C TYR A 277 -10.91 9.95 -20.33
N ARG A 278 -9.61 10.17 -20.56
CA ARG A 278 -8.57 9.96 -19.52
C ARG A 278 -8.81 10.79 -18.27
N ARG A 279 -9.26 12.05 -18.41
CA ARG A 279 -9.61 12.91 -17.26
C ARG A 279 -10.76 12.31 -16.46
N ARG A 280 -11.82 11.85 -17.14
CA ARG A 280 -12.95 11.16 -16.50
C ARG A 280 -12.51 9.88 -15.78
N ILE A 281 -11.73 9.02 -16.44
CA ILE A 281 -11.18 7.80 -15.84
C ILE A 281 -10.47 8.14 -14.53
N ARG A 282 -9.56 9.13 -14.54
CA ARG A 282 -8.79 9.51 -13.35
C ARG A 282 -9.66 10.05 -12.22
N GLN A 283 -10.70 10.81 -12.53
CA GLN A 283 -11.66 11.29 -11.55
C GLN A 283 -12.45 10.13 -10.90
N SER A 284 -12.79 9.10 -11.69
CA SER A 284 -13.46 7.90 -11.18
C SER A 284 -12.57 7.00 -10.33
N MET A 285 -11.25 7.18 -10.32
CA MET A 285 -10.32 6.39 -9.49
C MET A 285 -10.27 6.83 -8.01
N MET A 286 -11.12 7.77 -7.61
CA MET A 286 -11.32 8.13 -6.21
C MET A 286 -12.00 7.00 -5.46
N PHE A 287 -11.55 6.70 -4.24
CA PHE A 287 -12.16 5.66 -3.43
C PHE A 287 -13.60 6.04 -3.08
N SER A 288 -14.52 5.09 -3.27
CA SER A 288 -15.94 5.24 -2.99
C SER A 288 -16.46 4.20 -1.99
N ASN A 289 -15.55 3.45 -1.37
CA ASN A 289 -15.88 2.43 -0.39
C ASN A 289 -16.34 3.09 0.92
N ASN A 290 -17.58 2.80 1.36
CA ASN A 290 -18.19 3.45 2.53
C ASN A 290 -17.41 3.24 3.83
N ASP A 291 -16.82 2.07 4.04
CA ASP A 291 -16.05 1.80 5.26
C ASP A 291 -14.77 2.64 5.29
N LEU A 292 -14.05 2.72 4.16
CA LEU A 292 -12.87 3.57 4.05
C LEU A 292 -13.20 5.05 4.17
N LEU A 293 -14.30 5.49 3.55
CA LEU A 293 -14.76 6.88 3.62
C LEU A 293 -15.19 7.25 5.05
N SER A 294 -15.93 6.39 5.74
CA SER A 294 -16.33 6.61 7.14
C SER A 294 -15.12 6.80 8.07
N VAL A 295 -14.07 6.00 7.88
CA VAL A 295 -12.81 6.16 8.63
C VAL A 295 -12.13 7.49 8.26
N ALA A 296 -12.05 7.83 6.97
CA ALA A 296 -11.45 9.08 6.52
C ALA A 296 -12.21 10.31 7.05
N ASP A 297 -13.55 10.29 7.00
CA ASP A 297 -14.43 11.35 7.50
C ASP A 297 -14.32 11.49 9.02
N SER A 298 -14.22 10.36 9.75
CA SER A 298 -13.98 10.39 11.19
C SER A 298 -12.64 11.05 11.54
N ILE A 299 -11.58 10.76 10.78
CA ILE A 299 -10.28 11.41 10.93
C ILE A 299 -10.40 12.91 10.58
N ALA A 300 -11.09 13.23 9.48
CA ALA A 300 -11.32 14.61 9.03
C ALA A 300 -12.04 15.44 10.11
N GLY A 301 -12.99 14.85 10.84
CA GLY A 301 -13.74 15.51 11.91
C GLY A 301 -12.89 15.97 13.10
N PHE A 302 -11.67 15.46 13.27
CA PHE A 302 -10.75 15.95 14.31
C PHE A 302 -10.05 17.26 13.94
N PHE A 303 -10.01 17.63 12.66
CA PHE A 303 -9.41 18.89 12.23
C PHE A 303 -10.41 20.03 12.44
N ARG A 304 -10.00 21.05 13.21
CA ARG A 304 -10.86 22.19 13.61
C ARG A 304 -11.03 23.26 12.52
N GLY A 305 -10.82 22.91 11.25
CA GLY A 305 -10.88 23.84 10.12
C GLY A 305 -10.51 23.19 8.79
N PRO A 306 -10.50 23.98 7.70
CA PRO A 306 -10.05 23.51 6.40
C PRO A 306 -8.62 22.97 6.49
N TYR A 307 -8.36 21.86 5.81
CA TYR A 307 -7.03 21.27 5.74
C TYR A 307 -6.68 20.94 4.29
N VAL A 308 -5.38 20.93 4.00
CA VAL A 308 -4.84 20.38 2.76
C VAL A 308 -4.09 19.11 3.10
N ALA A 309 -4.40 18.03 2.38
CA ALA A 309 -3.71 16.76 2.53
C ALA A 309 -2.80 16.52 1.33
N ILE A 310 -1.56 16.10 1.59
CA ILE A 310 -0.60 15.72 0.57
C ILE A 310 -0.20 14.27 0.81
N HIS A 311 -0.31 13.45 -0.22
CA HIS A 311 0.20 12.08 -0.21
C HIS A 311 1.52 12.03 -0.99
N LEU A 312 2.62 11.78 -0.29
CA LEU A 312 3.95 11.62 -0.87
C LEU A 312 4.44 10.19 -0.73
N ARG A 313 4.90 9.60 -1.84
CA ARG A 313 5.61 8.33 -1.82
C ARG A 313 7.08 8.60 -1.49
N THR A 314 7.54 8.05 -0.37
CA THR A 314 8.93 8.25 0.12
C THR A 314 9.62 6.94 0.53
N GLY A 315 8.92 5.81 0.43
CA GLY A 315 9.36 4.55 1.07
C GLY A 315 10.39 3.72 0.30
N ASP A 316 10.58 3.94 -1.01
CA ASP A 316 11.30 2.99 -1.86
C ASP A 316 12.10 3.61 -3.01
N GLY A 317 13.14 2.90 -3.47
CA GLY A 317 13.87 3.21 -4.71
C GLY A 317 14.42 4.64 -4.78
N SER A 318 14.17 5.31 -5.91
CA SER A 318 14.51 6.72 -6.10
C SER A 318 13.72 7.64 -5.17
N PHE A 319 12.47 7.31 -4.85
CA PHE A 319 11.62 8.12 -3.98
C PHE A 319 12.17 8.25 -2.57
N LYS A 320 12.79 7.18 -2.05
CA LYS A 320 13.48 7.24 -0.75
C LYS A 320 14.74 8.11 -0.82
N ARG A 321 15.47 8.06 -1.93
CA ARG A 321 16.71 8.84 -2.10
C ARG A 321 16.42 10.34 -2.20
N THR A 322 15.33 10.72 -2.87
CA THR A 322 14.96 12.13 -3.08
C THR A 322 13.84 12.59 -2.15
N ALA A 323 13.54 11.84 -1.08
CA ALA A 323 12.36 12.08 -0.24
C ALA A 323 12.35 13.49 0.36
N ASN A 324 13.50 13.96 0.86
CA ASN A 324 13.62 15.27 1.48
C ASN A 324 13.46 16.39 0.44
N GLU A 325 14.15 16.27 -0.69
CA GLU A 325 14.06 17.24 -1.80
C GLU A 325 12.63 17.34 -2.32
N THR A 326 11.99 16.20 -2.61
CA THR A 326 10.61 16.15 -3.08
C THR A 326 9.63 16.69 -2.04
N ALA A 327 9.82 16.39 -0.75
CA ALA A 327 8.96 16.94 0.31
C ALA A 327 9.08 18.47 0.40
N LYS A 328 10.32 19.00 0.32
CA LYS A 328 10.57 20.44 0.31
C LYS A 328 9.95 21.10 -0.93
N GLU A 329 10.20 20.58 -2.12
CA GLU A 329 9.61 21.10 -3.36
C GLU A 329 8.09 21.14 -3.31
N VAL A 330 7.46 20.07 -2.82
CA VAL A 330 6.00 19.99 -2.71
C VAL A 330 5.46 20.95 -1.64
N TRP A 331 6.15 21.08 -0.50
CA TRP A 331 5.80 22.05 0.53
C TRP A 331 5.83 23.49 -0.01
N TRP A 332 6.91 23.86 -0.69
CA TRP A 332 7.06 25.17 -1.31
C TRP A 332 6.01 25.44 -2.39
N THR A 333 5.73 24.43 -3.22
CA THR A 333 4.66 24.48 -4.23
C THR A 333 3.29 24.69 -3.57
N LEU A 334 3.00 23.99 -2.46
CA LEU A 334 1.76 24.16 -1.71
C LEU A 334 1.63 25.59 -1.20
N LEU A 335 2.64 26.12 -0.51
CA LEU A 335 2.59 27.46 0.05
C LEU A 335 2.43 28.52 -1.04
N ARG A 336 3.17 28.40 -2.15
CA ARG A 336 3.16 29.39 -3.25
C ARG A 336 1.91 29.28 -4.11
N ASP A 337 1.65 28.11 -4.68
CA ASP A 337 0.71 27.96 -5.80
C ASP A 337 -0.71 27.60 -5.36
N VAL A 338 -0.84 26.99 -4.18
CA VAL A 338 -2.15 26.55 -3.66
C VAL A 338 -2.66 27.52 -2.60
N LEU A 339 -1.80 27.92 -1.66
CA LEU A 339 -2.17 28.79 -0.54
C LEU A 339 -1.87 30.28 -0.78
N GLY A 340 -1.09 30.61 -1.81
CA GLY A 340 -0.79 32.01 -2.17
C GLY A 340 0.07 32.75 -1.15
N VAL A 341 0.86 32.06 -0.34
CA VAL A 341 1.68 32.65 0.73
C VAL A 341 2.85 33.46 0.13
N PRO A 342 3.04 34.72 0.58
CA PRO A 342 4.13 35.58 0.13
C PRO A 342 5.53 34.99 0.38
N PRO A 343 6.55 35.33 -0.44
CA PRO A 343 7.93 34.86 -0.26
C PRO A 343 8.50 35.03 1.16
N SER A 344 8.32 36.19 1.78
CA SER A 344 8.82 36.48 3.13
C SER A 344 8.21 35.57 4.20
N GLU A 345 6.88 35.43 4.19
CA GLU A 345 6.14 34.59 5.15
C GLU A 345 6.43 33.10 4.96
N LYS A 346 6.70 32.64 3.73
CA LYS A 346 7.16 31.26 3.48
C LYS A 346 8.48 30.96 4.17
N CYS A 347 9.43 31.90 4.11
CA CYS A 347 10.73 31.76 4.72
C CYS A 347 10.65 31.77 6.25
N GLU A 348 9.80 32.63 6.82
CA GLU A 348 9.51 32.64 8.26
C GLU A 348 8.89 31.31 8.72
N LEU A 349 7.95 30.76 7.94
CA LEU A 349 7.35 29.45 8.23
C LEU A 349 8.38 28.32 8.17
N GLU A 350 9.25 28.27 7.16
CA GLU A 350 10.30 27.26 7.07
C GLU A 350 11.29 27.37 8.23
N GLN A 351 11.69 28.58 8.61
CA GLN A 351 12.57 28.81 9.75
C GLN A 351 11.93 28.35 11.07
N LYS A 352 10.65 28.68 11.30
CA LYS A 352 9.93 28.28 12.50
C LYS A 352 9.84 26.76 12.65
N PHE A 353 9.52 26.04 11.57
CA PHE A 353 9.49 24.58 11.59
C PHE A 353 10.89 23.95 11.67
N ALA A 354 11.90 24.60 11.11
CA ALA A 354 13.29 24.18 11.23
C ALA A 354 13.80 24.30 12.67
N GLU A 355 13.46 25.37 13.40
CA GLU A 355 13.86 25.56 14.81
C GLU A 355 13.19 24.55 15.77
N GLU A 356 11.96 24.14 15.47
CA GLU A 356 11.25 23.10 16.24
C GLU A 356 11.81 21.68 15.98
N SER A 357 12.51 21.46 14.86
CA SER A 357 13.20 20.21 14.55
C SER A 357 14.68 20.34 14.87
N SER A 358 15.22 19.59 15.84
CA SER A 358 16.64 19.71 16.25
C SER A 358 17.70 19.29 15.20
N ASN A 359 17.35 19.28 13.91
CA ASN A 359 18.24 18.99 12.78
C ASN A 359 18.38 20.21 11.88
N ASN A 360 19.62 20.48 11.46
CA ASN A 360 20.02 21.53 10.51
C ASN A 360 19.22 21.45 9.20
N CYS A 361 18.04 22.07 9.14
CA CYS A 361 17.41 22.43 7.89
C CYS A 361 18.13 23.67 7.36
N ILE A 362 18.89 23.51 6.27
CA ILE A 362 19.52 24.64 5.58
C ILE A 362 18.39 25.42 4.88
N PRO A 363 18.22 26.73 5.17
CA PRO A 363 17.22 27.57 4.50
C PRO A 363 17.40 27.52 2.98
N ASP A 364 16.30 27.61 2.23
CA ASP A 364 16.39 27.75 0.77
C ASP A 364 17.20 29.00 0.39
N PRO A 365 18.10 28.97 -0.62
CA PRO A 365 18.80 30.16 -1.10
C PRO A 365 17.86 31.32 -1.44
N ALA A 366 16.64 31.05 -1.89
CA ALA A 366 15.63 32.08 -2.15
C ALA A 366 15.22 32.87 -0.88
N CYS A 367 15.40 32.30 0.30
CA CYS A 367 15.16 32.96 1.59
C CYS A 367 16.32 33.86 2.05
N ALA A 368 17.51 33.68 1.49
CA ALA A 368 18.66 34.56 1.77
C ALA A 368 18.49 35.94 1.11
N ASP A 369 17.79 36.03 -0.02
CA ASP A 369 17.52 37.31 -0.70
C ASP A 369 16.34 38.07 -0.07
N ALA A 370 15.30 37.37 0.42
CA ALA A 370 14.13 38.00 1.04
C ALA A 370 14.44 38.69 2.39
N THR A 371 15.49 38.24 3.09
CA THR A 371 15.94 38.85 4.35
C THR A 371 16.66 40.20 4.13
N LEU A 372 17.15 40.47 2.92
CA LEU A 372 17.76 41.76 2.57
C LEU A 372 16.70 42.86 2.33
N GLU A 373 15.54 42.52 1.76
CA GLU A 373 14.45 43.49 1.50
C GLU A 373 13.76 43.98 2.78
N LEU A 374 13.69 43.15 3.83
CA LEU A 374 13.16 43.55 5.14
C LEU A 374 14.05 44.54 5.91
N SER A 375 15.31 44.74 5.50
CA SER A 375 16.23 45.70 6.12
C SER A 375 16.16 47.10 5.52
N SER A 376 15.48 47.28 4.38
CA SER A 376 15.26 48.61 3.81
C SER A 376 14.03 49.25 4.43
N THR A 377 14.26 50.12 5.41
CA THR A 377 13.27 51.10 5.86
C THR A 377 12.74 51.90 4.66
N PRO A 378 11.42 52.11 4.53
CA PRO A 378 10.89 52.94 3.46
C PRO A 378 11.26 54.40 3.76
N THR A 379 12.29 54.90 3.09
CA THR A 379 12.48 56.35 2.95
C THR A 379 11.24 56.92 2.29
N SER A 380 10.56 57.78 3.05
CA SER A 380 9.44 58.60 2.64
C SER A 380 9.65 59.19 1.25
N ARG A 381 8.65 59.03 0.37
CA ARG A 381 8.48 59.88 -0.80
C ARG A 381 7.24 60.76 -0.61
N PRO A 382 7.31 62.03 -1.07
CA PRO A 382 6.34 63.05 -0.75
C PRO A 382 5.10 62.94 -1.63
N ASN A 383 4.00 63.50 -1.11
CA ASN A 383 2.71 63.69 -1.75
C ASN A 383 2.82 64.17 -3.20
N LEU A 384 2.02 63.54 -4.06
CA LEU A 384 1.27 64.16 -5.16
C LEU A 384 -0.02 63.38 -5.39
#